data_AF-A0A819TEK5-F1
#
_entry.id   AF-A0A819TEK5-F1
#
_cell.length_a   1.000
_cell.length_b   1.000
_cell.length_c   1.000
_cell.angle_alpha   90.00
_cell.angle_beta   90.00
_cell.angle_gamma   90.00
#
_symmetry.space_group_name_H-M   'P 1'
#
loop_
_entity.id
_entity.type
_entity.pdbx_description
1 polymer ?
#
loop_
_entity_poly.entity_id
_entity_poly.type
_entity_poly.pdbx_seq_one_letter_code
_entity_poly.pdbx_strand_id
1 'polypeptide(L)'
;MASPTAPCRECDRGSNRCDGCRQLFCERHFSEHRQYLTQQFDYLTSEYSNLQQTLALPPSYDSLTENTELIKKIDRWEADTIRQVKEIAEASREKIRRRSDTIATERFEPEFQQLTEELQQRQRTNNIYELDLERLTTKLNDLKLQVEDSLLTTAEIRIVPIDWNTYLQVVTKQSKVQRNQRNIYVDRLLTTKPRISLDVRGADWHVLGVASSSNSTFLHYQHTRKNKRLSIINVNGQQKQIPWYEDQSIWDSCWSSFLNKFIILADNRLYTYDDDIVTSDSMQHIEAVKPKRDKMEFLRCICSNETLFITYDERNSSIDEYNMSHWTIVHRYENIVKQNEIIMSIAMSEINSNLIGITVLDDRQHWHFELRDRSMLLISSIQLDKSEFNRRLISLSNSFINWLVVHTGSTFVTILDENAQTKRMIECAEPIDLATFFVSKNCLVVLTQKGKLKFFDL
;
A
#
# COMPACT_ATOMS: atom_id res chain seq x y z
N MET A 1 -5.23 -26.77 -73.21
CA MET A 1 -6.17 -27.42 -72.28
C MET A 1 -6.40 -26.46 -71.12
N ALA A 2 -7.57 -25.82 -71.06
CA ALA A 2 -7.92 -24.85 -70.03
C ALA A 2 -8.26 -25.58 -68.71
N SER A 3 -7.61 -25.22 -67.61
CA SER A 3 -7.97 -25.74 -66.28
C SER A 3 -9.35 -25.24 -65.86
N PRO A 4 -10.21 -26.08 -65.26
CA PRO A 4 -11.51 -25.64 -64.79
C PRO A 4 -11.33 -24.76 -63.55
N THR A 5 -11.60 -23.46 -63.68
CA THR A 5 -11.74 -22.55 -62.53
C THR A 5 -12.94 -23.00 -61.70
N ALA A 6 -12.68 -23.54 -60.51
CA ALA A 6 -13.73 -23.98 -59.59
C ALA A 6 -14.72 -22.84 -59.29
N PRO A 7 -16.04 -23.09 -59.23
CA PRO A 7 -17.04 -22.04 -59.06
C PRO A 7 -16.96 -21.41 -57.66
N CYS A 8 -17.34 -20.15 -57.56
CA CYS A 8 -17.45 -19.45 -56.28
C CYS A 8 -18.53 -20.08 -55.40
N ARG A 9 -18.30 -20.10 -54.09
CA ARG A 9 -19.19 -20.69 -53.06
C ARG A 9 -20.63 -20.19 -53.14
N GLU A 10 -20.84 -18.96 -53.60
CA GLU A 10 -22.14 -18.29 -53.66
C GLU A 10 -22.63 -18.02 -55.10
N CYS A 11 -21.78 -18.21 -56.12
CA CYS A 11 -22.22 -18.18 -57.53
C CYS A 11 -21.23 -18.88 -58.47
N ASP A 12 -21.70 -19.42 -59.60
CA ASP A 12 -20.89 -20.18 -60.57
C ASP A 12 -19.93 -19.33 -61.47
N ARG A 13 -19.32 -18.27 -60.93
CA ARG A 13 -18.33 -17.44 -61.63
C ARG A 13 -16.92 -17.62 -61.06
N GLY A 14 -15.90 -17.36 -61.88
CA GLY A 14 -14.48 -17.56 -61.57
C GLY A 14 -14.04 -16.94 -60.23
N SER A 15 -13.06 -17.58 -59.60
CA SER A 15 -12.88 -17.52 -58.14
C SER A 15 -11.47 -17.11 -57.69
N ASN A 16 -11.44 -16.22 -56.70
CA ASN A 16 -10.30 -15.90 -55.84
C ASN A 16 -10.44 -16.69 -54.52
N ARG A 17 -9.33 -17.20 -54.00
CA ARG A 17 -9.33 -17.99 -52.75
C ARG A 17 -9.02 -17.11 -51.55
N CYS A 18 -9.82 -17.21 -50.50
CA CYS A 18 -9.48 -16.65 -49.19
C CYS A 18 -8.54 -17.64 -48.46
N ASP A 19 -7.33 -17.23 -48.10
CA ASP A 19 -6.37 -18.11 -47.42
C ASP A 19 -6.82 -18.52 -46.01
N GLY A 20 -7.61 -17.67 -45.35
CA GLY A 20 -8.14 -17.92 -44.00
C GLY A 20 -9.18 -19.04 -43.96
N CYS A 21 -10.30 -18.86 -44.66
CA CYS A 21 -11.38 -19.85 -44.66
C CYS A 21 -11.25 -20.90 -45.78
N ARG A 22 -10.24 -20.76 -46.65
CA ARG A 22 -9.94 -21.62 -47.81
C ARG A 22 -11.05 -21.74 -48.85
N GLN A 23 -12.05 -20.87 -48.79
CA GLN A 23 -13.18 -20.85 -49.71
C GLN A 23 -12.89 -19.98 -50.93
N LEU A 24 -13.59 -20.30 -52.02
CA LEU A 24 -13.48 -19.67 -53.31
C LEU A 24 -14.64 -18.68 -53.50
N PHE A 25 -14.32 -17.43 -53.83
CA PHE A 25 -15.30 -16.36 -54.02
C PHE A 25 -15.04 -15.62 -55.34
N CYS A 26 -16.09 -15.19 -56.04
CA CYS A 26 -15.92 -14.24 -57.14
C CYS A 26 -15.55 -12.87 -56.56
N GLU A 27 -15.05 -11.94 -57.36
CA GLU A 27 -14.59 -10.63 -56.86
C GLU A 27 -15.64 -9.91 -55.99
N ARG A 28 -16.92 -9.98 -56.39
CA ARG A 28 -18.02 -9.38 -55.63
C ARG A 28 -18.19 -10.05 -54.26
N HIS A 29 -18.38 -11.37 -54.21
CA HIS A 29 -18.56 -12.09 -52.94
C HIS A 29 -17.29 -12.08 -52.07
N PHE A 30 -16.11 -11.95 -52.68
CA PHE A 30 -14.85 -11.78 -51.95
C PHE A 30 -14.81 -10.41 -51.24
N SER A 31 -15.28 -9.36 -51.90
CA SER A 31 -15.41 -8.02 -51.30
C SER A 31 -16.42 -8.00 -50.15
N GLU A 32 -17.57 -8.67 -50.32
CA GLU A 32 -18.59 -8.80 -49.27
C GLU A 32 -18.07 -9.62 -48.07
N HIS A 33 -17.35 -10.72 -48.33
CA HIS A 33 -16.69 -11.51 -47.29
C HIS A 33 -15.66 -10.68 -46.50
N ARG A 34 -14.85 -9.87 -47.20
CA ARG A 34 -13.87 -9.00 -46.57
C ARG A 34 -14.53 -7.87 -45.76
N GLN A 35 -15.64 -7.34 -46.24
CA GLN A 35 -16.43 -6.35 -45.52
C GLN A 35 -17.03 -6.93 -44.23
N TYR A 36 -17.57 -8.15 -44.28
CA TYR A 36 -18.05 -8.86 -43.09
C TYR A 36 -16.94 -9.07 -42.05
N LEU A 37 -15.74 -9.47 -42.48
CA LEU A 37 -14.58 -9.62 -41.58
C LEU A 37 -14.15 -8.28 -40.95
N THR A 38 -14.23 -7.19 -41.72
CA THR A 38 -13.92 -5.84 -41.22
C THR A 38 -14.92 -5.44 -40.14
N GLN A 39 -16.23 -5.68 -40.35
CA GLN A 39 -17.26 -5.41 -39.34
C GLN A 39 -17.07 -6.22 -38.05
N GLN A 40 -16.67 -7.49 -38.16
CA GLN A 40 -16.35 -8.33 -36.99
C GLN A 40 -15.14 -7.79 -36.23
N PHE A 41 -14.14 -7.26 -36.94
CA PHE A 41 -12.96 -6.65 -36.33
C PHE A 41 -13.28 -5.32 -35.65
N ASP A 42 -14.13 -4.49 -36.26
CA ASP A 42 -14.61 -3.25 -35.67
C ASP A 42 -15.41 -3.52 -34.38
N TYR A 43 -16.25 -4.57 -34.38
CA TYR A 43 -16.94 -5.03 -33.17
C TYR A 43 -15.95 -5.44 -32.06
N LEU A 44 -14.94 -6.26 -32.38
CA LEU A 44 -13.91 -6.66 -31.41
C LEU A 44 -13.12 -5.46 -30.88
N THR A 45 -12.84 -4.48 -31.73
CA THR A 45 -12.13 -3.24 -31.33
C THR A 45 -12.99 -2.39 -30.40
N SER A 46 -14.31 -2.31 -30.66
CA SER A 46 -15.27 -1.65 -29.78
C SER A 46 -15.38 -2.36 -28.43
N GLU A 47 -15.48 -3.70 -28.41
CA GLU A 47 -15.53 -4.47 -27.17
C GLU A 47 -14.24 -4.36 -26.36
N TYR A 48 -13.09 -4.39 -27.04
CA TYR A 48 -11.79 -4.15 -26.40
C TYR A 48 -11.72 -2.75 -25.78
N SER A 49 -12.18 -1.72 -26.50
CA SER A 49 -12.22 -0.34 -26.02
C SER A 49 -13.18 -0.19 -24.83
N ASN A 50 -14.35 -0.84 -24.87
CA ASN A 50 -15.30 -0.88 -23.76
C ASN A 50 -14.71 -1.57 -22.52
N LEU A 51 -14.02 -2.70 -22.70
CA LEU A 51 -13.32 -3.40 -21.61
C LEU A 51 -12.18 -2.56 -21.05
N GLN A 52 -11.39 -1.92 -21.91
CA GLN A 52 -10.32 -1.02 -21.50
C GLN A 52 -10.87 0.18 -20.74
N GLN A 53 -11.99 0.77 -21.18
CA GLN A 53 -12.66 1.86 -20.47
C GLN A 53 -13.26 1.40 -19.14
N THR A 54 -13.86 0.20 -19.09
CA THR A 54 -14.38 -0.41 -17.85
C THR A 54 -13.27 -0.69 -16.83
N LEU A 55 -12.06 -1.01 -17.29
CA LEU A 55 -10.88 -1.25 -16.45
C LEU A 55 -10.07 0.01 -16.14
N ALA A 56 -10.12 1.03 -17.01
CA ALA A 56 -9.39 2.30 -16.88
C ALA A 56 -10.15 3.34 -16.06
N LEU A 57 -11.48 3.20 -15.94
CA LEU A 57 -12.23 3.94 -14.94
C LEU A 57 -11.83 3.39 -13.57
N PRO A 58 -11.18 4.18 -12.69
CA PRO A 58 -11.09 3.80 -11.29
C PRO A 58 -12.52 3.53 -10.83
N PRO A 59 -12.79 2.48 -10.03
CA PRO A 59 -14.09 2.33 -9.42
C PRO A 59 -14.41 3.66 -8.75
N SER A 60 -15.35 4.42 -9.30
CA SER A 60 -16.01 5.42 -8.48
C SER A 60 -16.54 4.63 -7.30
N TYR A 61 -16.14 5.05 -6.11
CA TYR A 61 -16.47 4.39 -4.85
C TYR A 61 -17.97 4.05 -4.77
N ASP A 62 -18.82 4.80 -5.48
CA ASP A 62 -20.28 4.66 -5.47
C ASP A 62 -20.85 3.56 -6.38
N SER A 63 -20.16 3.14 -7.46
CA SER A 63 -20.76 2.22 -8.45
C SER A 63 -20.50 0.74 -8.18
N LEU A 64 -19.49 0.42 -7.37
CA LEU A 64 -19.15 -0.97 -6.99
C LEU A 64 -19.47 -1.30 -5.52
N THR A 65 -19.83 -0.32 -4.68
CA THR A 65 -20.01 -0.57 -3.24
C THR A 65 -21.44 -0.99 -2.89
N GLU A 66 -22.47 -0.25 -3.28
CA GLU A 66 -23.80 -0.46 -2.70
C GLU A 66 -24.55 -1.73 -3.15
N ASN A 67 -24.12 -2.38 -4.25
CA ASN A 67 -24.87 -3.50 -4.83
C ASN A 67 -24.13 -4.85 -4.90
N THR A 68 -22.92 -4.94 -4.34
CA THR A 68 -22.23 -6.23 -4.28
C THR A 68 -22.82 -7.11 -3.19
N GLU A 69 -22.97 -8.41 -3.49
CA GLU A 69 -23.45 -9.41 -2.54
C GLU A 69 -22.60 -9.50 -1.26
N LEU A 70 -21.34 -9.05 -1.32
CA LEU A 70 -20.46 -9.00 -0.16
C LEU A 70 -20.82 -7.83 0.77
N ILE A 71 -21.05 -6.64 0.23
CA ILE A 71 -21.45 -5.47 1.04
C ILE A 71 -22.83 -5.69 1.64
N LYS A 72 -23.79 -6.22 0.87
CA LYS A 72 -25.10 -6.63 1.42
C LYS A 72 -25.01 -7.64 2.57
N LYS A 73 -23.98 -8.51 2.58
CA LYS A 73 -23.74 -9.44 3.71
C LYS A 73 -23.17 -8.72 4.92
N ILE A 74 -22.28 -7.76 4.72
CA ILE A 74 -21.75 -6.90 5.78
C ILE A 74 -22.90 -6.08 6.39
N ASP A 75 -23.73 -5.44 5.57
CA ASP A 75 -24.86 -4.63 6.02
C ASP A 75 -25.87 -5.45 6.84
N ARG A 76 -26.16 -6.69 6.40
CA ARG A 76 -27.02 -7.61 7.17
C ARG A 76 -26.39 -8.01 8.49
N TRP A 77 -25.10 -8.36 8.48
CA TRP A 77 -24.38 -8.70 9.70
C TRP A 77 -24.34 -7.53 10.69
N GLU A 78 -24.13 -6.31 10.20
CA GLU A 78 -24.16 -5.08 11.01
C GLU A 78 -25.53 -4.88 11.65
N ALA A 79 -26.60 -4.91 10.84
CA ALA A 79 -27.97 -4.73 11.31
C ALA A 79 -28.37 -5.79 12.37
N ASP A 80 -28.01 -7.04 12.14
CA ASP A 80 -28.28 -8.14 13.07
C ASP A 80 -27.50 -8.01 14.37
N THR A 81 -26.23 -7.62 14.29
CA THR A 81 -25.37 -7.44 15.47
C THR A 81 -25.87 -6.29 16.34
N ILE A 82 -26.21 -5.15 15.74
CA ILE A 82 -26.78 -4.01 16.47
C ILE A 82 -28.08 -4.40 17.17
N ARG A 83 -28.94 -5.17 16.50
CA ARG A 83 -30.19 -5.67 17.07
C ARG A 83 -29.95 -6.56 18.28
N GLN A 84 -29.04 -7.53 18.18
CA GLN A 84 -28.72 -8.43 19.30
C GLN A 84 -28.12 -7.68 20.50
N VAL A 85 -27.22 -6.72 20.25
CA VAL A 85 -26.67 -5.87 21.31
C VAL A 85 -27.77 -5.08 22.03
N LYS A 86 -28.73 -4.52 21.28
CA LYS A 86 -29.88 -3.82 21.86
C LYS A 86 -30.79 -4.74 22.68
N GLU A 87 -31.08 -5.94 22.19
CA GLU A 87 -31.89 -6.93 22.90
C GLU A 87 -31.23 -7.36 24.23
N ILE A 88 -29.94 -7.67 24.21
CA ILE A 88 -29.18 -8.05 25.42
C ILE A 88 -29.09 -6.88 26.41
N ALA A 89 -28.89 -5.66 25.90
CA ALA A 89 -28.86 -4.47 26.74
C ALA A 89 -30.21 -4.24 27.43
N GLU A 90 -31.33 -4.35 26.71
CA GLU A 90 -32.66 -4.15 27.30
C GLU A 90 -33.02 -5.27 28.28
N ALA A 91 -32.69 -6.53 27.97
CA ALA A 91 -32.87 -7.64 28.90
C ALA A 91 -32.06 -7.44 30.20
N SER A 92 -30.88 -6.85 30.10
CA SER A 92 -30.04 -6.53 31.26
C SER A 92 -30.62 -5.38 32.09
N ARG A 93 -31.14 -4.33 31.44
CA ARG A 93 -31.87 -3.24 32.12
C ARG A 93 -33.11 -3.77 32.84
N GLU A 94 -33.85 -4.66 32.20
CA GLU A 94 -35.05 -5.27 32.78
C GLU A 94 -34.74 -6.14 34.00
N LYS A 95 -33.61 -6.88 33.99
CA LYS A 95 -33.14 -7.59 35.19
C LYS A 95 -32.86 -6.64 36.35
N ILE A 96 -32.26 -5.48 36.08
CA ILE A 96 -31.98 -4.46 37.11
C ILE A 96 -33.29 -3.85 37.62
N ARG A 97 -34.24 -3.51 36.74
CA ARG A 97 -35.57 -3.01 37.12
C ARG A 97 -36.30 -3.98 38.03
N ARG A 98 -36.42 -5.25 37.62
CA ARG A 98 -37.05 -6.30 38.44
C ARG A 98 -36.37 -6.46 39.78
N ARG A 99 -35.03 -6.42 39.82
CA ARG A 99 -34.31 -6.52 41.09
C ARG A 99 -34.62 -5.32 42.00
N SER A 100 -34.73 -4.13 41.43
CA SER A 100 -35.13 -2.91 42.15
C SER A 100 -36.56 -3.03 42.68
N ASP A 101 -37.49 -3.53 41.87
CA ASP A 101 -38.88 -3.77 42.26
C ASP A 101 -39.00 -4.82 43.39
N THR A 102 -38.21 -5.90 43.33
CA THR A 102 -38.13 -6.90 44.39
C THR A 102 -37.60 -6.28 45.70
N ILE A 103 -36.60 -5.41 45.62
CA ILE A 103 -36.06 -4.74 46.81
C ILE A 103 -37.10 -3.78 47.41
N ALA A 104 -37.79 -3.02 46.58
CA ALA A 104 -38.85 -2.13 47.05
C ALA A 104 -39.98 -2.92 47.74
N THR A 105 -40.43 -4.01 47.14
CA THR A 105 -41.60 -4.77 47.61
C THR A 105 -41.31 -5.78 48.72
N GLU A 106 -40.19 -6.49 48.69
CA GLU A 106 -39.90 -7.53 49.70
C GLU A 106 -39.16 -7.00 50.92
N ARG A 107 -38.33 -5.96 50.75
CA ARG A 107 -37.48 -5.44 51.83
C ARG A 107 -38.10 -4.21 52.49
N PHE A 108 -38.49 -3.20 51.70
CA PHE A 108 -38.88 -1.91 52.26
C PHE A 108 -40.38 -1.76 52.52
N GLU A 109 -41.25 -2.41 51.74
CA GLU A 109 -42.71 -2.41 51.97
C GLU A 109 -43.12 -2.76 53.43
N PRO A 110 -42.61 -3.84 54.07
CA PRO A 110 -42.99 -4.14 55.45
C PRO A 110 -42.50 -3.07 56.45
N GLU A 111 -41.32 -2.48 56.23
CA GLU A 111 -40.79 -1.41 57.07
C GLU A 111 -41.61 -0.11 56.92
N PHE A 112 -42.04 0.22 55.70
CA PHE A 112 -42.96 1.34 55.45
C PHE A 112 -44.35 1.11 56.04
N GLN A 113 -44.88 -0.11 55.97
CA GLN A 113 -46.16 -0.47 56.59
C GLN A 113 -46.09 -0.33 58.11
N GLN A 114 -45.02 -0.85 58.74
CA GLN A 114 -44.82 -0.71 60.18
C GLN A 114 -44.70 0.75 60.62
N LEU A 115 -43.96 1.59 59.89
CA LEU A 115 -43.87 3.01 60.18
C LEU A 115 -45.22 3.72 60.00
N THR A 116 -45.99 3.34 58.98
CA THR A 116 -47.33 3.87 58.71
C THR A 116 -48.31 3.51 59.82
N GLU A 117 -48.28 2.27 60.32
CA GLU A 117 -49.09 1.83 61.46
C GLU A 117 -48.72 2.57 62.75
N GLU A 118 -47.42 2.74 63.03
CA GLU A 118 -46.94 3.55 64.16
C GLU A 118 -47.45 5.00 64.07
N LEU A 119 -47.37 5.62 62.88
CA LEU A 119 -47.87 6.98 62.65
C LEU A 119 -49.39 7.09 62.86
N GLN A 120 -50.16 6.16 62.29
CA GLN A 120 -51.62 6.16 62.40
C GLN A 120 -52.10 5.89 63.83
N GLN A 121 -51.45 4.97 64.56
CA GLN A 121 -51.80 4.67 65.95
C GLN A 121 -51.57 5.89 66.85
N ARG A 122 -50.46 6.61 66.65
CA ARG A 122 -50.15 7.82 67.41
C ARG A 122 -51.06 8.99 67.08
N GLN A 123 -51.47 9.12 65.81
CA GLN A 123 -52.48 10.08 65.39
C GLN A 123 -53.86 9.80 66.01
N ARG A 124 -54.28 8.53 66.11
CA ARG A 124 -55.57 8.14 66.71
C ARG A 124 -55.61 8.31 68.23
N THR A 125 -54.49 8.07 68.91
CA THR A 125 -54.38 8.19 70.37
C THR A 125 -54.16 9.62 70.86
N ASN A 126 -53.92 10.56 69.93
CA ASN A 126 -53.65 11.99 70.16
C ASN A 126 -52.53 12.26 71.20
N ASN A 127 -51.64 11.27 71.39
CA ASN A 127 -50.52 11.30 72.33
C ASN A 127 -49.21 11.38 71.54
N ILE A 128 -48.97 12.56 70.97
CA ILE A 128 -47.74 12.88 70.23
C ILE A 128 -46.90 13.80 71.10
N TYR A 129 -45.75 13.32 71.55
CA TYR A 129 -44.77 14.10 72.29
C TYR A 129 -43.56 14.44 71.40
N GLU A 130 -42.79 15.48 71.76
CA GLU A 130 -41.62 15.93 71.00
C GLU A 130 -40.58 14.81 70.78
N LEU A 131 -40.36 13.98 71.81
CA LEU A 131 -39.51 12.79 71.74
C LEU A 131 -40.00 11.73 70.76
N ASP A 132 -41.32 11.56 70.62
CA ASP A 132 -41.88 10.62 69.64
C ASP A 132 -41.69 11.15 68.20
N LEU A 133 -41.83 12.46 68.00
CA LEU A 133 -41.58 13.14 66.72
C LEU A 133 -40.12 13.02 66.29
N GLU A 134 -39.18 13.26 67.20
CA GLU A 134 -37.74 13.15 66.93
C GLU A 134 -37.36 11.71 66.57
N ARG A 135 -37.91 10.72 67.29
CA ARG A 135 -37.70 9.29 67.03
C ARG A 135 -38.25 8.87 65.65
N LEU A 136 -39.46 9.28 65.32
CA LEU A 136 -40.09 8.96 64.03
C LEU A 136 -39.38 9.64 62.86
N THR A 137 -38.92 10.87 63.04
CA THR A 137 -38.12 11.61 62.05
C THR A 137 -36.78 10.91 61.80
N THR A 138 -36.14 10.43 62.86
CA THR A 138 -34.88 9.68 62.76
C THR A 138 -35.08 8.36 62.02
N LYS A 139 -36.12 7.59 62.35
CA LYS A 139 -36.47 6.35 61.63
C LYS A 139 -36.73 6.60 60.15
N LEU A 140 -37.47 7.65 59.80
CA LEU A 140 -37.77 8.01 58.41
C LEU A 140 -36.51 8.37 57.62
N ASN A 141 -35.62 9.16 58.23
CA ASN A 141 -34.35 9.54 57.59
C ASN A 141 -33.41 8.33 57.40
N ASP A 142 -33.36 7.41 58.36
CA ASP A 142 -32.57 6.19 58.25
C ASP A 142 -33.10 5.27 57.13
N LEU A 143 -34.42 5.07 57.07
CA LEU A 143 -35.09 4.34 55.97
C LEU A 143 -34.78 4.97 54.60
N LYS A 144 -34.80 6.30 54.51
CA LYS A 144 -34.48 7.02 53.28
C LYS A 144 -33.04 6.74 52.82
N LEU A 145 -32.07 6.79 53.74
CA LEU A 145 -30.67 6.50 53.44
C LEU A 145 -30.47 5.04 53.01
N GLN A 146 -31.14 4.10 53.67
CA GLN A 146 -31.06 2.68 53.32
C GLN A 146 -31.65 2.36 51.95
N VAL A 147 -32.72 3.04 51.55
CA VAL A 147 -33.32 2.95 50.20
C VAL A 147 -32.35 3.49 49.15
N GLU A 148 -31.79 4.68 49.37
CA GLU A 148 -30.84 5.30 48.45
C GLU A 148 -29.58 4.42 48.26
N ASP A 149 -29.02 3.88 49.34
CA ASP A 149 -27.84 3.01 49.29
C ASP A 149 -28.14 1.67 48.58
N SER A 150 -29.29 1.06 48.87
CA SER A 150 -29.70 -0.21 48.27
C SER A 150 -30.03 -0.10 46.77
N LEU A 151 -30.45 1.07 46.29
CA LEU A 151 -30.68 1.29 44.86
C LEU A 151 -29.36 1.53 44.08
N LEU A 152 -28.31 2.01 44.76
CA LEU A 152 -27.02 2.33 44.14
C LEU A 152 -26.02 1.14 44.10
N THR A 153 -26.13 0.17 45.00
CA THR A 153 -25.12 -0.90 45.19
C THR A 153 -25.49 -2.29 44.61
N THR A 154 -26.61 -2.43 43.91
CA THR A 154 -27.20 -3.76 43.65
C THR A 154 -26.68 -4.53 42.44
N ALA A 155 -25.87 -3.94 41.56
CA ALA A 155 -25.32 -4.66 40.42
C ALA A 155 -23.96 -4.12 39.96
N GLU A 156 -22.97 -5.01 39.84
CA GLU A 156 -21.71 -4.75 39.15
C GLU A 156 -21.88 -5.14 37.68
N ILE A 157 -21.81 -4.17 36.75
CA ILE A 157 -21.81 -4.45 35.31
C ILE A 157 -20.38 -4.76 34.89
N ARG A 158 -20.10 -6.02 34.54
CA ARG A 158 -18.84 -6.41 33.92
C ARG A 158 -18.98 -6.36 32.40
N ILE A 159 -18.28 -5.42 31.79
CA ILE A 159 -18.18 -5.30 30.32
C ILE A 159 -16.85 -5.93 29.90
N VAL A 160 -16.92 -7.02 29.15
CA VAL A 160 -15.73 -7.61 28.51
C VAL A 160 -15.59 -6.97 27.12
N PRO A 161 -14.40 -6.44 26.75
CA PRO A 161 -14.19 -5.88 25.43
C PRO A 161 -14.35 -6.95 24.34
N ILE A 162 -15.13 -6.63 23.31
CA ILE A 162 -15.33 -7.50 22.14
C ILE A 162 -14.21 -7.23 21.15
N ASP A 163 -13.45 -8.27 20.77
CA ASP A 163 -12.48 -8.19 19.68
C ASP A 163 -13.17 -8.39 18.33
N TRP A 164 -13.52 -7.27 17.69
CA TRP A 164 -14.23 -7.26 16.41
C TRP A 164 -13.46 -7.93 15.25
N ASN A 165 -12.12 -7.98 15.32
CA ASN A 165 -11.29 -8.60 14.28
C ASN A 165 -11.46 -10.13 14.22
N THR A 166 -11.94 -10.73 15.32
CA THR A 166 -12.28 -12.15 15.37
C THR A 166 -13.67 -12.43 14.76
N TYR A 167 -14.59 -11.47 14.78
CA TYR A 167 -15.99 -11.67 14.36
C TYR A 167 -16.27 -11.38 12.88
N LEU A 168 -15.53 -10.45 12.25
CA LEU A 168 -15.66 -10.16 10.82
C LEU A 168 -14.31 -10.29 10.12
N GLN A 169 -14.15 -11.35 9.33
CA GLN A 169 -12.96 -11.57 8.51
C GLN A 169 -13.32 -11.51 7.03
N VAL A 170 -12.78 -10.51 6.33
CA VAL A 170 -12.87 -10.43 4.86
C VAL A 170 -11.70 -11.22 4.29
N VAL A 171 -11.93 -12.51 4.02
CA VAL A 171 -10.93 -13.33 3.34
C VAL A 171 -11.03 -13.07 1.84
N THR A 172 -10.10 -12.31 1.29
CA THR A 172 -9.96 -12.17 -0.16
C THR A 172 -9.56 -13.53 -0.73
N LYS A 173 -10.51 -14.22 -1.37
CA LYS A 173 -10.18 -15.36 -2.20
C LYS A 173 -9.33 -14.84 -3.36
N GLN A 174 -8.01 -15.04 -3.28
CA GLN A 174 -7.15 -14.85 -4.45
C GLN A 174 -7.75 -15.71 -5.57
N SER A 175 -8.31 -15.05 -6.58
CA SER A 175 -8.68 -15.76 -7.79
C SER A 175 -7.41 -16.42 -8.29
N LYS A 176 -7.43 -17.74 -8.48
CA LYS A 176 -6.42 -18.47 -9.25
C LYS A 176 -6.52 -18.09 -10.74
N VAL A 177 -6.67 -16.81 -11.04
CA VAL A 177 -6.24 -16.28 -12.32
C VAL A 177 -4.72 -16.32 -12.22
N GLN A 178 -4.16 -17.44 -12.67
CA GLN A 178 -2.78 -17.51 -13.13
C GLN A 178 -2.64 -16.47 -14.27
N ARG A 179 -2.54 -15.18 -13.91
CA ARG A 179 -1.50 -14.39 -14.56
C ARG A 179 -0.24 -15.19 -14.31
N ASN A 180 0.54 -15.46 -15.34
CA ASN A 180 1.86 -16.09 -15.24
C ASN A 180 2.78 -15.24 -14.32
N GLN A 181 2.49 -15.20 -13.02
CA GLN A 181 3.33 -14.64 -12.00
C GLN A 181 4.46 -15.63 -11.87
N ARG A 182 5.59 -15.27 -12.49
CA ARG A 182 6.85 -15.94 -12.24
C ARG A 182 7.10 -15.82 -10.75
N ASN A 183 7.00 -16.94 -10.02
CA ASN A 183 7.48 -16.98 -8.65
C ASN A 183 8.91 -16.48 -8.65
N ILE A 184 9.19 -15.40 -7.91
CA ILE A 184 10.54 -14.92 -7.71
C ILE A 184 11.22 -15.88 -6.75
N TYR A 185 12.16 -16.67 -7.24
CA TYR A 185 12.96 -17.58 -6.42
C TYR A 185 14.22 -16.84 -5.99
N VAL A 186 14.09 -15.97 -4.99
CA VAL A 186 15.21 -15.20 -4.44
C VAL A 186 16.34 -16.13 -3.93
N ASP A 187 16.02 -17.39 -3.62
CA ASP A 187 16.96 -18.47 -3.26
C ASP A 187 18.00 -18.75 -4.34
N ARG A 188 17.73 -18.36 -5.58
CA ARG A 188 18.71 -18.42 -6.66
C ARG A 188 19.92 -17.53 -6.40
N LEU A 189 19.81 -16.48 -5.58
CA LEU A 189 20.97 -15.66 -5.17
C LEU A 189 22.06 -16.49 -4.46
N LEU A 190 21.68 -17.57 -3.78
CA LEU A 190 22.61 -18.46 -3.07
C LEU A 190 23.31 -19.46 -3.98
N THR A 191 22.70 -19.81 -5.12
CA THR A 191 23.08 -20.97 -5.93
C THR A 191 23.50 -20.64 -7.35
N THR A 192 23.11 -19.47 -7.87
CA THR A 192 23.38 -19.10 -9.27
C THR A 192 24.59 -18.19 -9.37
N LYS A 193 25.49 -18.53 -10.31
CA LYS A 193 26.52 -17.57 -10.76
C LYS A 193 25.82 -16.39 -11.42
N PRO A 194 26.30 -15.16 -11.21
CA PRO A 194 25.74 -14.01 -11.90
C PRO A 194 25.83 -14.23 -13.40
N ARG A 195 24.75 -13.96 -14.13
CA ARG A 195 24.69 -14.11 -15.59
C ARG A 195 25.73 -13.21 -16.25
N ILE A 196 25.87 -12.00 -15.72
CA ILE A 196 26.77 -10.97 -16.21
C ILE A 196 27.45 -10.35 -15.00
N SER A 197 28.75 -10.07 -15.13
CA SER A 197 29.50 -9.27 -14.18
C SER A 197 30.20 -8.14 -14.94
N LEU A 198 29.81 -6.90 -14.66
CA LEU A 198 30.46 -5.71 -15.18
C LEU A 198 31.38 -5.13 -14.12
N ASP A 199 32.58 -4.73 -14.53
CA ASP A 199 33.54 -4.06 -13.66
C ASP A 199 33.31 -2.54 -13.73
N VAL A 200 32.94 -1.97 -12.59
CA VAL A 200 32.61 -0.55 -12.44
C VAL A 200 33.45 0.11 -11.35
N ARG A 201 34.62 -0.47 -11.04
CA ARG A 201 35.55 0.01 -10.01
C ARG A 201 36.02 1.45 -10.25
N GLY A 202 36.41 2.11 -9.16
CA GLY A 202 37.06 3.42 -9.18
C GLY A 202 36.15 4.61 -8.87
N ALA A 203 34.87 4.37 -8.58
CA ALA A 203 33.96 5.39 -8.06
C ALA A 203 34.01 5.45 -6.53
N ASP A 204 33.89 6.68 -6.01
CA ASP A 204 33.74 6.96 -4.59
C ASP A 204 32.32 6.63 -4.11
N TRP A 205 31.33 6.84 -4.98
CA TRP A 205 29.96 6.43 -4.74
C TRP A 205 29.20 6.20 -6.05
N HIS A 206 28.11 5.45 -5.93
CA HIS A 206 27.27 5.03 -7.03
C HIS A 206 25.81 5.38 -6.77
N VAL A 207 25.05 5.61 -7.84
CA VAL A 207 23.59 5.57 -7.80
C VAL A 207 23.10 4.62 -8.86
N LEU A 208 22.19 3.73 -8.45
CA LEU A 208 21.43 2.89 -9.35
C LEU A 208 20.00 3.42 -9.38
N GLY A 209 19.47 3.69 -10.56
CA GLY A 209 18.06 4.02 -10.74
C GLY A 209 17.18 2.78 -10.79
N VAL A 210 15.90 2.97 -10.51
CA VAL A 210 14.88 1.94 -10.75
C VAL A 210 14.77 1.67 -12.25
N ALA A 211 14.62 0.41 -12.64
CA ALA A 211 14.62 0.00 -14.04
C ALA A 211 13.36 0.43 -14.80
N SER A 212 13.51 0.76 -16.09
CA SER A 212 12.41 0.89 -17.03
C SER A 212 11.77 -0.48 -17.28
N SER A 213 10.47 -0.58 -17.06
CA SER A 213 9.69 -1.80 -17.29
C SER A 213 9.62 -2.18 -18.78
N SER A 214 9.61 -1.18 -19.68
CA SER A 214 9.51 -1.35 -21.13
C SER A 214 10.85 -1.74 -21.76
N ASN A 215 11.92 -1.00 -21.48
CA ASN A 215 13.20 -1.18 -22.18
C ASN A 215 14.18 -2.10 -21.45
N SER A 216 13.84 -2.58 -20.25
CA SER A 216 14.74 -3.43 -19.43
C SER A 216 16.12 -2.77 -19.24
N THR A 217 16.11 -1.46 -19.01
CA THR A 217 17.28 -0.61 -18.78
C THR A 217 17.22 0.01 -17.40
N PHE A 218 18.37 0.35 -16.83
CA PHE A 218 18.48 1.12 -15.60
C PHE A 218 19.55 2.19 -15.75
N LEU A 219 19.40 3.23 -14.95
CA LEU A 219 20.34 4.32 -14.87
C LEU A 219 21.45 3.97 -13.86
N HIS A 220 22.70 4.11 -14.26
CA HIS A 220 23.87 3.93 -13.43
C HIS A 220 24.70 5.20 -13.44
N TYR A 221 24.89 5.76 -12.25
CA TYR A 221 25.75 6.90 -12.03
C TYR A 221 26.97 6.48 -11.24
N GLN A 222 28.13 6.94 -11.69
CA GLN A 222 29.42 6.77 -11.04
C GLN A 222 30.00 8.15 -10.75
N HIS A 223 30.28 8.40 -9.48
CA HIS A 223 30.95 9.63 -9.08
C HIS A 223 32.34 9.30 -8.55
N THR A 224 33.34 9.95 -9.14
CA THR A 224 34.72 9.97 -8.66
C THR A 224 35.11 11.43 -8.40
N ARG A 225 36.10 11.68 -7.55
CA ARG A 225 36.68 13.04 -7.39
C ARG A 225 37.09 13.74 -8.69
N LYS A 226 37.35 13.00 -9.78
CA LYS A 226 37.89 13.54 -11.04
C LYS A 226 36.93 13.43 -12.23
N ASN A 227 35.85 12.68 -12.09
CA ASN A 227 34.99 12.29 -13.21
C ASN A 227 33.63 11.84 -12.69
N LYS A 228 32.57 12.34 -13.32
CA LYS A 228 31.19 11.94 -13.09
C LYS A 228 30.67 11.32 -14.37
N ARG A 229 30.18 10.07 -14.29
CA ARG A 229 29.70 9.33 -15.45
C ARG A 229 28.27 8.87 -15.20
N LEU A 230 27.38 9.29 -16.09
CA LEU A 230 26.04 8.77 -16.17
C LEU A 230 25.95 7.78 -17.33
N SER A 231 25.32 6.64 -17.12
CA SER A 231 25.13 5.63 -18.15
C SER A 231 23.80 4.92 -18.00
N ILE A 232 23.22 4.51 -19.12
CA ILE A 232 22.16 3.52 -19.14
C ILE A 232 22.77 2.16 -19.40
N ILE A 233 22.37 1.19 -18.60
CA ILE A 233 22.80 -0.19 -18.74
C ILE A 233 21.55 -1.04 -18.98
N ASN A 234 21.58 -1.90 -20.00
CA ASN A 234 20.50 -2.85 -20.23
C ASN A 234 20.72 -4.17 -19.48
N VAL A 235 19.70 -5.03 -19.42
CA VAL A 235 19.80 -6.37 -18.81
C VAL A 235 20.90 -7.25 -19.41
N ASN A 236 21.33 -6.98 -20.64
CA ASN A 236 22.43 -7.70 -21.30
C ASN A 236 23.81 -7.11 -20.95
N GLY A 237 23.87 -6.16 -20.01
CA GLY A 237 25.09 -5.51 -19.57
C GLY A 237 25.71 -4.55 -20.58
N GLN A 238 24.99 -4.19 -21.64
CA GLN A 238 25.46 -3.17 -22.57
C GLN A 238 25.28 -1.80 -21.94
N GLN A 239 26.36 -1.03 -21.89
CA GLN A 239 26.42 0.29 -21.29
C GLN A 239 26.46 1.37 -22.38
N LYS A 240 25.55 2.34 -22.30
CA LYS A 240 25.52 3.55 -23.13
C LYS A 240 25.74 4.75 -22.21
N GLN A 241 26.82 5.48 -22.43
CA GLN A 241 27.10 6.71 -21.67
C GLN A 241 26.15 7.84 -22.11
N ILE A 242 25.69 8.62 -21.14
CA ILE A 242 24.77 9.74 -21.34
C ILE A 242 25.47 11.02 -20.90
N PRO A 243 25.27 12.16 -21.59
CA PRO A 243 25.76 13.45 -21.13
C PRO A 243 25.24 13.77 -19.72
N TRP A 244 26.13 14.25 -18.86
CA TRP A 244 25.77 14.72 -17.52
C TRP A 244 26.61 15.93 -17.12
N TYR A 245 26.04 16.76 -16.25
CA TYR A 245 26.69 17.98 -15.77
C TYR A 245 27.81 17.65 -14.78
N GLU A 246 29.02 18.14 -15.03
CA GLU A 246 30.21 17.84 -14.20
C GLU A 246 30.14 18.50 -12.81
N ASP A 247 29.35 19.55 -12.63
CA ASP A 247 29.20 20.25 -11.36
C ASP A 247 28.18 19.60 -10.43
N GLN A 248 27.24 18.81 -10.94
CA GLN A 248 26.11 18.29 -10.16
C GLN A 248 26.26 16.83 -9.71
N SER A 249 25.73 16.50 -8.55
CA SER A 249 25.75 15.13 -7.98
C SER A 249 24.35 14.53 -7.98
N ILE A 250 24.18 13.33 -8.55
CA ILE A 250 22.89 12.63 -8.57
C ILE A 250 22.70 11.88 -7.26
N TRP A 251 21.72 12.25 -6.45
CA TRP A 251 21.44 11.60 -5.16
C TRP A 251 20.59 10.34 -5.29
N ASP A 252 19.61 10.36 -6.18
CA ASP A 252 18.72 9.23 -6.44
C ASP A 252 18.05 9.35 -7.82
N SER A 253 17.43 8.27 -8.27
CA SER A 253 16.63 8.27 -9.49
C SER A 253 15.58 7.16 -9.48
N CYS A 254 14.44 7.43 -10.14
CA CYS A 254 13.37 6.46 -10.32
C CYS A 254 12.85 6.50 -11.76
N TRP A 255 12.10 5.46 -12.16
CA TRP A 255 11.46 5.39 -13.47
C TRP A 255 9.98 5.72 -13.35
N SER A 256 9.51 6.71 -14.12
CA SER A 256 8.09 7.05 -14.21
C SER A 256 7.46 6.42 -15.43
N SER A 257 6.59 5.44 -15.20
CA SER A 257 5.77 4.83 -16.25
C SER A 257 4.75 5.81 -16.84
N PHE A 258 4.32 6.82 -16.08
CA PHE A 258 3.39 7.84 -16.56
C PHE A 258 4.04 8.79 -17.56
N LEU A 259 5.27 9.23 -17.27
CA LEU A 259 6.03 10.09 -18.19
C LEU A 259 6.79 9.31 -19.26
N ASN A 260 6.93 7.99 -19.09
CA ASN A 260 7.86 7.13 -19.83
C ASN A 260 9.30 7.68 -19.79
N LYS A 261 9.73 8.18 -18.63
CA LYS A 261 11.03 8.85 -18.43
C LYS A 261 11.65 8.48 -17.10
N PHE A 262 12.98 8.53 -17.04
CA PHE A 262 13.70 8.55 -15.78
C PHE A 262 13.53 9.90 -15.11
N ILE A 263 13.36 9.90 -13.79
CA ILE A 263 13.40 11.07 -12.93
C ILE A 263 14.70 11.00 -12.15
N ILE A 264 15.47 12.08 -12.19
CA ILE A 264 16.81 12.15 -11.60
C ILE A 264 16.84 13.30 -10.61
N LEU A 265 17.15 12.98 -9.35
CA LEU A 265 17.40 13.97 -8.31
C LEU A 265 18.90 14.31 -8.31
N ALA A 266 19.22 15.58 -8.55
CA ALA A 266 20.60 16.03 -8.53
C ALA A 266 20.74 17.31 -7.70
N ASP A 267 21.49 17.22 -6.60
CA ASP A 267 21.60 18.27 -5.59
C ASP A 267 20.23 18.84 -5.16
N ASN A 268 19.92 20.06 -5.59
CA ASN A 268 18.65 20.75 -5.34
C ASN A 268 17.77 20.89 -6.60
N ARG A 269 18.03 20.10 -7.64
CA ARG A 269 17.35 20.13 -8.93
C ARG A 269 16.75 18.78 -9.31
N LEU A 270 15.66 18.85 -10.08
CA LEU A 270 14.97 17.69 -10.63
C LEU A 270 15.12 17.68 -12.15
N TYR A 271 15.49 16.54 -12.70
CA TYR A 271 15.58 16.33 -14.14
C TYR A 271 14.73 15.15 -14.58
N THR A 272 14.27 15.18 -15.82
CA THR A 272 13.77 14.00 -16.53
C THR A 272 14.68 13.63 -17.67
N TYR A 273 14.91 12.34 -17.86
CA TYR A 273 15.64 11.80 -18.99
C TYR A 273 14.78 10.83 -19.80
N ASP A 274 14.70 11.06 -21.10
CA ASP A 274 14.01 10.22 -22.08
C ASP A 274 15.03 9.36 -22.85
N ASP A 275 14.95 8.04 -22.72
CA ASP A 275 15.87 7.11 -23.37
C ASP A 275 15.58 6.92 -24.87
N ASP A 276 14.34 7.20 -25.30
CA ASP A 276 13.91 7.02 -26.68
C ASP A 276 14.40 8.18 -27.56
N ILE A 277 14.68 9.34 -26.96
CA ILE A 277 15.21 10.53 -27.64
C ILE A 277 16.75 10.49 -27.63
N VAL A 278 17.36 10.34 -28.80
CA VAL A 278 18.84 10.22 -28.94
C VAL A 278 19.55 11.59 -28.96
N THR A 279 18.81 12.70 -28.92
CA THR A 279 19.36 14.06 -29.07
C THR A 279 19.75 14.68 -27.71
N SER A 280 20.42 15.85 -27.76
CA SER A 280 20.74 16.69 -26.61
C SER A 280 19.53 17.10 -25.75
N ASP A 281 18.32 16.99 -26.31
CA ASP A 281 17.06 17.38 -25.66
C ASP A 281 16.45 16.26 -24.82
N SER A 282 17.14 15.12 -24.71
CA SER A 282 16.74 13.98 -23.87
C SER A 282 16.71 14.31 -22.38
N MET A 283 17.49 15.30 -21.93
CA MET A 283 17.54 15.76 -20.53
C MET A 283 16.78 17.07 -20.36
N GLN A 284 15.77 17.09 -19.50
CA GLN A 284 14.94 18.27 -19.24
C GLN A 284 14.97 18.62 -17.75
N HIS A 285 15.25 19.89 -17.45
CA HIS A 285 15.22 20.42 -16.08
C HIS A 285 13.80 20.85 -15.70
N ILE A 286 13.36 20.49 -14.51
CA ILE A 286 12.04 20.84 -13.99
C ILE A 286 12.18 21.94 -12.95
N GLU A 287 12.06 23.19 -13.39
CA GLU A 287 12.23 24.37 -12.52
C GLU A 287 11.16 24.52 -11.43
N ALA A 288 9.98 23.93 -11.64
CA ALA A 288 8.85 24.02 -10.74
C ALA A 288 9.07 23.28 -9.41
N VAL A 289 9.93 22.25 -9.39
CA VAL A 289 10.20 21.44 -8.20
C VAL A 289 11.45 21.98 -7.51
N LYS A 290 11.28 22.49 -6.30
CA LYS A 290 12.37 23.03 -5.49
C LYS A 290 12.31 22.49 -4.07
N PRO A 291 13.46 22.33 -3.39
CA PRO A 291 13.47 22.00 -1.99
C PRO A 291 12.72 23.04 -1.15
N LYS A 292 12.15 22.59 -0.03
CA LYS A 292 11.40 23.43 0.92
C LYS A 292 12.20 24.62 1.47
N ARG A 293 13.52 24.48 1.59
CA ARG A 293 14.43 25.49 2.13
C ARG A 293 15.60 25.69 1.19
N ASP A 294 16.10 26.92 1.12
CA ASP A 294 17.34 27.22 0.41
C ASP A 294 18.48 26.37 0.99
N LYS A 295 19.23 25.70 0.11
CA LYS A 295 20.33 24.76 0.41
C LYS A 295 19.93 23.39 0.96
N MET A 296 18.64 23.07 1.06
CA MET A 296 18.24 21.70 1.38
C MET A 296 18.40 20.81 0.14
N GLU A 297 18.96 19.62 0.31
CA GLU A 297 19.18 18.67 -0.78
C GLU A 297 18.06 17.62 -0.84
N PHE A 298 17.78 17.14 -2.04
CA PHE A 298 16.91 15.98 -2.21
C PHE A 298 17.65 14.71 -1.80
N LEU A 299 16.97 13.79 -1.13
CA LEU A 299 17.59 12.56 -0.65
C LEU A 299 17.14 11.32 -1.45
N ARG A 300 15.84 11.09 -1.54
CA ARG A 300 15.24 9.96 -2.29
C ARG A 300 13.97 10.35 -3.00
N CYS A 301 13.68 9.66 -4.11
CA CYS A 301 12.42 9.79 -4.82
C CYS A 301 11.81 8.44 -5.19
N ILE A 302 10.48 8.39 -5.20
CA ILE A 302 9.72 7.30 -5.82
C ILE A 302 8.49 7.89 -6.49
N CYS A 303 8.04 7.30 -7.59
CA CYS A 303 6.83 7.75 -8.27
C CYS A 303 5.76 6.66 -8.28
N SER A 304 4.51 7.11 -8.33
CA SER A 304 3.31 6.31 -8.36
C SER A 304 2.33 6.93 -9.34
N ASN A 305 2.03 6.23 -10.43
CA ASN A 305 1.12 6.73 -11.47
C ASN A 305 1.53 8.17 -11.86
N GLU A 306 0.67 9.16 -11.60
CA GLU A 306 0.86 10.58 -11.94
C GLU A 306 1.59 11.39 -10.85
N THR A 307 2.01 10.76 -9.76
CA THR A 307 2.58 11.43 -8.58
C THR A 307 4.03 11.06 -8.30
N LEU A 308 4.81 12.01 -7.81
CA LEU A 308 6.19 11.85 -7.39
C LEU A 308 6.32 12.19 -5.91
N PHE A 309 6.83 11.26 -5.12
CA PHE A 309 7.16 11.45 -3.72
C PHE A 309 8.65 11.76 -3.59
N ILE A 310 8.97 12.84 -2.90
CA ILE A 310 10.35 13.29 -2.68
C ILE A 310 10.60 13.41 -1.18
N THR A 311 11.74 12.90 -0.73
CA THR A 311 12.27 13.07 0.63
C THR A 311 13.50 13.97 0.59
N TYR A 312 13.83 14.52 1.75
CA TYR A 312 14.89 15.51 1.90
C TYR A 312 15.91 15.08 2.94
N ASP A 313 17.14 15.57 2.81
CA ASP A 313 18.17 15.38 3.85
C ASP A 313 17.91 16.31 5.03
N GLU A 314 16.89 15.97 5.82
CA GLU A 314 16.52 16.70 7.02
C GLU A 314 16.10 15.75 8.15
N ARG A 315 16.40 16.16 9.39
CA ARG A 315 15.84 15.55 10.60
C ARG A 315 14.36 15.89 10.71
N ASN A 316 13.57 14.95 11.22
CA ASN A 316 12.11 15.00 11.18
C ASN A 316 11.62 15.00 9.73
N SER A 317 12.17 14.10 8.92
CA SER A 317 11.99 14.10 7.47
C SER A 317 10.53 14.27 7.06
N SER A 318 10.33 15.17 6.12
CA SER A 318 9.07 15.33 5.40
C SER A 318 9.09 14.59 4.06
N ILE A 319 7.90 14.33 3.53
CA ILE A 319 7.70 13.85 2.16
C ILE A 319 6.81 14.87 1.45
N ASP A 320 7.26 15.34 0.30
CA ASP A 320 6.42 16.12 -0.61
C ASP A 320 5.91 15.23 -1.74
N GLU A 321 4.61 15.28 -1.99
CA GLU A 321 3.94 14.63 -3.11
C GLU A 321 3.66 15.67 -4.20
N TYR A 322 4.22 15.47 -5.39
CA TYR A 322 4.05 16.32 -6.56
C TYR A 322 3.19 15.63 -7.61
N ASN A 323 2.31 16.37 -8.26
CA ASN A 323 1.63 15.93 -9.49
C ASN A 323 2.60 16.13 -10.66
N MET A 324 2.94 15.09 -11.40
CA MET A 324 3.92 15.14 -12.49
C MET A 324 3.40 15.81 -13.77
N SER A 325 2.08 15.91 -13.95
CA SER A 325 1.49 16.58 -15.13
C SER A 325 1.71 18.10 -15.08
N HIS A 326 1.69 18.67 -13.87
CA HIS A 326 1.81 20.12 -13.66
C HIS A 326 3.00 20.52 -12.78
N TRP A 327 3.72 19.54 -12.22
CA TRP A 327 4.81 19.71 -11.25
C TRP A 327 4.44 20.56 -10.03
N THR A 328 3.18 20.48 -9.60
CA THR A 328 2.66 21.19 -8.42
C THR A 328 2.61 20.26 -7.21
N ILE A 329 2.88 20.82 -6.02
CA ILE A 329 2.71 20.09 -4.76
C ILE A 329 1.23 19.77 -4.56
N VAL A 330 0.92 18.48 -4.41
CA VAL A 330 -0.39 17.96 -4.02
C VAL A 330 -0.51 17.95 -2.51
N HIS A 331 0.50 17.40 -1.83
CA HIS A 331 0.51 17.28 -0.38
C HIS A 331 1.93 17.40 0.18
N ARG A 332 2.03 17.92 1.39
CA ARG A 332 3.27 17.97 2.17
C ARG A 332 3.03 17.26 3.49
N TYR A 333 3.61 16.07 3.62
CA TYR A 333 3.53 15.25 4.82
C TYR A 333 4.68 15.66 5.76
N GLU A 334 4.36 16.39 6.82
CA GLU A 334 5.34 16.80 7.83
C GLU A 334 5.31 15.88 9.05
N ASN A 335 6.45 15.72 9.73
CA ASN A 335 6.57 14.91 10.96
C ASN A 335 6.08 13.47 10.78
N ILE A 336 6.40 12.87 9.63
CA ILE A 336 6.00 11.49 9.30
C ILE A 336 6.71 10.51 10.25
N VAL A 337 7.98 10.78 10.50
CA VAL A 337 8.85 10.01 11.41
C VAL A 337 8.92 10.67 12.78
N LYS A 338 9.42 9.96 13.79
CA LYS A 338 9.57 10.51 15.14
C LYS A 338 10.62 11.61 15.17
N GLN A 339 10.68 12.29 16.31
CA GLN A 339 11.61 13.39 16.50
C GLN A 339 13.06 12.92 16.31
N ASN A 340 13.81 13.68 15.52
CA ASN A 340 15.21 13.44 15.12
C ASN A 340 15.45 12.23 14.21
N GLU A 341 14.42 11.65 13.60
CA GLU A 341 14.59 10.58 12.62
C GLU A 341 14.76 11.12 11.19
N ILE A 342 15.44 10.34 10.34
CA ILE A 342 15.65 10.65 8.91
C ILE A 342 15.14 9.48 8.05
N ILE A 343 14.39 9.78 6.99
CA ILE A 343 13.99 8.80 5.97
C ILE A 343 15.15 8.57 5.01
N MET A 344 15.72 7.37 5.02
CA MET A 344 16.93 7.04 4.25
C MET A 344 16.64 6.34 2.91
N SER A 345 15.48 5.69 2.81
CA SER A 345 14.99 5.04 1.60
C SER A 345 13.47 5.02 1.61
N ILE A 346 12.88 5.18 0.42
CA ILE A 346 11.45 5.05 0.19
C ILE A 346 11.24 4.16 -1.03
N ALA A 347 10.25 3.29 -0.98
CA ALA A 347 9.80 2.51 -2.12
C ALA A 347 8.30 2.30 -2.04
N MET A 348 7.64 2.19 -3.18
CA MET A 348 6.22 1.90 -3.26
C MET A 348 6.01 0.47 -3.74
N SER A 349 4.96 -0.20 -3.23
CA SER A 349 4.65 -1.55 -3.66
C SER A 349 4.19 -1.57 -5.12
N GLU A 350 4.84 -2.42 -5.92
CA GLU A 350 4.46 -2.70 -7.31
C GLU A 350 3.08 -3.37 -7.44
N ILE A 351 2.59 -4.00 -6.37
CA ILE A 351 1.32 -4.76 -6.35
C ILE A 351 0.19 -3.90 -5.81
N ASN A 352 0.50 -3.12 -4.77
CA ASN A 352 -0.45 -2.24 -4.12
C ASN A 352 0.14 -0.84 -4.03
N SER A 353 -0.19 0.01 -5.00
CA SER A 353 0.25 1.42 -5.03
C SER A 353 -0.19 2.25 -3.82
N ASN A 354 -1.02 1.69 -2.93
CA ASN A 354 -1.37 2.32 -1.66
C ASN A 354 -0.41 1.98 -0.52
N LEU A 355 0.56 1.08 -0.72
CA LEU A 355 1.54 0.72 0.29
C LEU A 355 2.90 1.34 -0.02
N ILE A 356 3.45 2.04 0.97
CA ILE A 356 4.74 2.70 0.92
C ILE A 356 5.60 2.10 2.03
N GLY A 357 6.75 1.57 1.65
CA GLY A 357 7.78 1.16 2.59
C GLY A 357 8.80 2.28 2.74
N ILE A 358 9.22 2.55 3.96
CA ILE A 358 10.32 3.46 4.25
C ILE A 358 11.31 2.81 5.21
N THR A 359 12.60 3.11 5.03
CA THR A 359 13.62 2.81 6.04
C THR A 359 14.03 4.10 6.71
N VAL A 360 14.01 4.09 8.03
CA VAL A 360 14.22 5.26 8.87
C VAL A 360 15.45 5.04 9.75
N LEU A 361 16.23 6.09 9.94
CA LEU A 361 17.42 6.13 10.79
C LEU A 361 17.21 7.13 11.93
N ASP A 362 17.35 6.67 13.17
CA ASP A 362 17.25 7.53 14.35
C ASP A 362 18.58 8.22 14.72
N ASP A 363 18.58 8.99 15.81
CA ASP A 363 19.76 9.68 16.34
C ASP A 363 20.78 8.72 16.99
N ARG A 364 20.34 7.52 17.39
CA ARG A 364 21.15 6.46 18.00
C ARG A 364 21.70 5.46 16.99
N GLN A 365 21.58 5.77 15.70
CA GLN A 365 21.98 4.90 14.59
C GLN A 365 21.20 3.56 14.56
N HIS A 366 19.98 3.54 15.08
CA HIS A 366 19.07 2.41 14.94
C HIS A 366 18.23 2.59 13.69
N TRP A 367 18.23 1.52 12.90
CA TRP A 367 17.40 1.42 11.71
C TRP A 367 16.08 0.77 12.08
N HIS A 368 15.01 1.21 11.43
CA HIS A 368 13.76 0.50 11.40
C HIS A 368 13.10 0.65 10.03
N PHE A 369 12.28 -0.34 9.68
CA PHE A 369 11.44 -0.30 8.50
C PHE A 369 10.02 0.02 8.94
N GLU A 370 9.37 0.91 8.22
CA GLU A 370 7.96 1.22 8.41
C GLU A 370 7.20 0.95 7.13
N LEU A 371 6.08 0.25 7.27
CA LEU A 371 5.07 0.11 6.24
C LEU A 371 3.98 1.13 6.52
N ARG A 372 3.68 1.95 5.52
CA ARG A 372 2.67 3.00 5.58
C ARG A 372 1.68 2.87 4.44
N ASP A 373 0.51 3.45 4.62
CA ASP A 373 -0.41 3.64 3.51
C ASP A 373 -0.01 4.87 2.68
N ARG A 374 -0.75 5.15 1.59
CA ARG A 374 -0.53 6.32 0.73
C ARG A 374 -0.70 7.64 1.47
N SER A 375 -1.56 7.67 2.49
CA SER A 375 -1.80 8.82 3.36
C SER A 375 -0.70 9.00 4.42
N MET A 376 0.36 8.19 4.36
CA MET A 376 1.47 8.13 5.30
C MET A 376 1.08 7.67 6.72
N LEU A 377 -0.08 7.02 6.89
CA LEU A 377 -0.46 6.39 8.15
C LEU A 377 0.38 5.13 8.38
N LEU A 378 0.90 4.99 9.59
CA LEU A 378 1.70 3.84 9.99
C LEU A 378 0.83 2.57 10.09
N ILE A 379 1.15 1.56 9.29
CA ILE A 379 0.50 0.24 9.31
C ILE A 379 1.29 -0.70 10.21
N SER A 380 2.60 -0.79 9.99
CA SER A 380 3.49 -1.70 10.72
C SER A 380 4.90 -1.14 10.78
N SER A 381 5.65 -1.51 11.82
CA SER A 381 7.04 -1.11 12.00
C SER A 381 7.83 -2.29 12.55
N ILE A 382 9.03 -2.50 12.00
CA ILE A 382 9.96 -3.54 12.46
C ILE A 382 11.33 -2.93 12.68
N GLN A 383 11.91 -3.25 13.84
CA GLN A 383 13.28 -2.86 14.11
C GLN A 383 14.22 -3.71 13.26
N LEU A 384 15.14 -3.01 12.64
CA LEU A 384 16.12 -3.54 11.73
C LEU A 384 17.44 -3.67 12.52
N ASP A 385 18.12 -4.82 12.42
CA ASP A 385 19.29 -5.14 13.27
C ASP A 385 20.34 -4.03 13.25
N LYS A 386 21.08 -3.80 14.34
CA LYS A 386 22.10 -2.74 14.40
C LYS A 386 23.26 -3.06 13.44
N SER A 387 23.20 -2.54 12.23
CA SER A 387 24.34 -2.52 11.31
C SER A 387 24.68 -1.07 11.00
N GLU A 388 25.97 -0.75 10.93
CA GLU A 388 26.51 0.60 10.71
C GLU A 388 26.31 1.12 9.28
N PHE A 389 25.45 0.46 8.48
CA PHE A 389 25.44 0.64 7.04
C PHE A 389 24.11 1.18 6.53
N ASN A 390 24.18 1.93 5.43
CA ASN A 390 23.01 2.42 4.72
C ASN A 390 22.12 1.27 4.26
N ARG A 391 20.80 1.48 4.25
CA ARG A 391 19.85 0.49 3.77
C ARG A 391 19.11 1.02 2.56
N ARG A 392 19.00 0.19 1.54
CA ARG A 392 18.20 0.48 0.36
C ARG A 392 16.99 -0.42 0.33
N LEU A 393 15.83 0.19 0.15
CA LEU A 393 14.57 -0.52 0.02
C LEU A 393 14.24 -0.69 -1.46
N ILE A 394 13.85 -1.91 -1.83
CA ILE A 394 13.41 -2.26 -3.18
C ILE A 394 12.06 -2.95 -3.05
N SER A 395 11.07 -2.51 -3.84
CA SER A 395 9.82 -3.25 -3.94
C SER A 395 9.96 -4.41 -4.93
N LEU A 396 9.36 -5.54 -4.59
CA LEU A 396 9.29 -6.71 -5.44
C LEU A 396 7.85 -6.89 -5.95
N SER A 397 7.70 -7.26 -7.21
CA SER A 397 6.41 -7.45 -7.89
C SER A 397 5.74 -8.80 -7.57
N ASN A 398 6.13 -9.49 -6.49
CA ASN A 398 5.66 -10.84 -6.17
C ASN A 398 4.66 -10.83 -5.01
N SER A 399 3.51 -11.48 -5.19
CA SER A 399 2.39 -11.49 -4.23
C SER A 399 2.70 -12.04 -2.84
N PHE A 400 3.86 -12.66 -2.63
CA PHE A 400 4.26 -13.26 -1.35
C PHE A 400 5.46 -12.59 -0.70
N ILE A 401 6.09 -11.63 -1.39
CA ILE A 401 7.30 -10.92 -0.97
C ILE A 401 7.17 -9.51 -1.53
N ASN A 402 6.91 -8.53 -0.66
CA ASN A 402 6.64 -7.17 -1.11
C ASN A 402 7.90 -6.30 -1.08
N TRP A 403 8.85 -6.62 -0.19
CA TRP A 403 9.97 -5.73 0.09
C TRP A 403 11.29 -6.47 0.27
N LEU A 404 12.32 -5.91 -0.34
CA LEU A 404 13.69 -6.35 -0.23
C LEU A 404 14.50 -5.22 0.39
N VAL A 405 15.02 -5.44 1.60
CA VAL A 405 15.88 -4.52 2.32
C VAL A 405 17.33 -4.94 2.12
N VAL A 406 18.05 -4.15 1.34
CA VAL A 406 19.46 -4.34 1.03
C VAL A 406 20.29 -3.61 2.08
N HIS A 407 21.09 -4.37 2.82
CA HIS A 407 22.00 -3.82 3.83
C HIS A 407 23.34 -3.56 3.16
N THR A 408 23.66 -2.29 2.91
CA THR A 408 24.94 -1.88 2.31
C THR A 408 26.09 -2.44 3.14
N GLY A 409 27.18 -2.84 2.51
CA GLY A 409 28.33 -3.49 3.15
C GLY A 409 28.08 -4.85 3.82
N SER A 410 26.86 -5.37 3.78
CA SER A 410 26.53 -6.67 4.34
C SER A 410 26.56 -7.77 3.30
N THR A 411 26.82 -9.00 3.74
CA THR A 411 26.66 -10.22 2.94
C THR A 411 25.23 -10.77 3.00
N PHE A 412 24.22 -10.00 3.43
CA PHE A 412 22.85 -10.50 3.40
C PHE A 412 21.84 -9.43 2.99
N VAL A 413 20.68 -9.92 2.55
CA VAL A 413 19.50 -9.12 2.20
C VAL A 413 18.31 -9.65 3.00
N THR A 414 17.47 -8.76 3.52
CA THR A 414 16.27 -9.14 4.26
C THR A 414 15.04 -9.03 3.38
N ILE A 415 14.22 -10.07 3.41
CA ILE A 415 12.93 -10.15 2.72
C ILE A 415 11.83 -9.90 3.74
N LEU A 416 11.02 -8.86 3.50
CA LEU A 416 9.83 -8.59 4.28
C LEU A 416 8.58 -8.95 3.48
N ASP A 417 7.58 -9.49 4.18
CA ASP A 417 6.26 -9.75 3.62
C ASP A 417 5.38 -8.48 3.58
N GLU A 418 4.11 -8.66 3.23
CA GLU A 418 3.13 -7.58 3.15
C GLU A 418 2.79 -6.94 4.49
N ASN A 419 3.08 -7.61 5.61
CA ASN A 419 2.80 -7.15 6.97
C ASN A 419 4.06 -6.60 7.66
N ALA A 420 5.12 -6.35 6.88
CA ALA A 420 6.43 -5.94 7.35
C ALA A 420 7.13 -6.97 8.27
N GLN A 421 6.73 -8.24 8.23
CA GLN A 421 7.38 -9.28 9.00
C GLN A 421 8.59 -9.83 8.24
N THR A 422 9.67 -10.09 8.97
CA THR A 422 10.86 -10.72 8.40
C THR A 422 10.52 -12.16 8.02
N LYS A 423 10.37 -12.39 6.73
CA LYS A 423 10.08 -13.71 6.19
C LYS A 423 11.35 -14.53 6.08
N ARG A 424 12.44 -13.90 5.64
CA ARG A 424 13.71 -14.58 5.38
C ARG A 424 14.87 -13.60 5.30
N MET A 425 16.06 -14.08 5.65
CA MET A 425 17.34 -13.46 5.32
C MET A 425 18.07 -14.33 4.31
N ILE A 426 18.66 -13.70 3.31
CA ILE A 426 19.41 -14.39 2.25
C ILE A 426 20.85 -13.92 2.31
N GLU A 427 21.76 -14.87 2.54
CA GLU A 427 23.19 -14.63 2.46
C GLU A 427 23.64 -14.52 0.99
N CYS A 428 24.62 -13.68 0.75
CA CYS A 428 25.19 -13.34 -0.53
C CYS A 428 26.69 -13.58 -0.44
N ALA A 429 27.27 -14.17 -1.49
CA ALA A 429 28.68 -14.55 -1.48
C ALA A 429 29.66 -13.36 -1.32
N GLU A 430 29.19 -12.13 -1.58
CA GLU A 430 29.98 -10.91 -1.43
C GLU A 430 29.15 -9.81 -0.77
N PRO A 431 29.82 -8.88 -0.04
CA PRO A 431 29.17 -7.69 0.49
C PRO A 431 28.51 -6.85 -0.61
N ILE A 432 27.24 -6.50 -0.40
CA ILE A 432 26.44 -5.71 -1.32
C ILE A 432 26.59 -4.24 -0.97
N ASP A 433 26.81 -3.40 -1.98
CA ASP A 433 26.81 -1.95 -1.81
C ASP A 433 25.43 -1.36 -2.18
N LEU A 434 24.92 -1.69 -3.36
CA LEU A 434 23.60 -1.26 -3.84
C LEU A 434 22.92 -2.37 -4.61
N ALA A 435 21.60 -2.30 -4.75
CA ALA A 435 20.89 -3.14 -5.71
C ALA A 435 19.70 -2.42 -6.33
N THR A 436 19.22 -2.97 -7.45
CA THR A 436 17.99 -2.58 -8.14
C THR A 436 17.35 -3.83 -8.77
N PHE A 437 16.03 -3.83 -8.95
CA PHE A 437 15.29 -5.01 -9.41
C PHE A 437 14.52 -4.72 -10.71
N PHE A 438 14.53 -5.68 -11.62
CA PHE A 438 13.84 -5.66 -12.90
C PHE A 438 12.62 -6.55 -12.86
N VAL A 439 11.45 -5.93 -12.73
CA VAL A 439 10.18 -6.64 -12.72
C VAL A 439 9.95 -7.46 -14.00
N SER A 440 10.18 -6.87 -15.18
CA SER A 440 9.88 -7.50 -16.47
C SER A 440 10.73 -8.75 -16.77
N LYS A 441 11.96 -8.80 -16.25
CA LYS A 441 12.90 -9.91 -16.46
C LYS A 441 13.14 -10.76 -15.22
N ASN A 442 12.53 -10.40 -14.08
CA ASN A 442 12.81 -10.98 -12.78
C ASN A 442 14.32 -11.01 -12.47
N CYS A 443 15.01 -9.90 -12.73
CA CYS A 443 16.46 -9.82 -12.60
C CYS A 443 16.82 -8.90 -11.44
N LEU A 444 17.64 -9.36 -10.50
CA LEU A 444 18.23 -8.49 -9.47
C LEU A 444 19.63 -8.09 -9.91
N VAL A 445 19.88 -6.79 -9.96
CA VAL A 445 21.21 -6.24 -10.23
C VAL A 445 21.79 -5.73 -8.93
N VAL A 446 22.96 -6.26 -8.58
CA VAL A 446 23.64 -6.00 -7.32
C VAL A 446 25.01 -5.42 -7.62
N LEU A 447 25.30 -4.25 -7.07
CA LEU A 447 26.64 -3.69 -6.99
C LEU A 447 27.31 -4.25 -5.73
N THR A 448 28.47 -4.88 -5.87
CA THR A 448 29.25 -5.36 -4.72
C THR A 448 30.30 -4.33 -4.30
N GLN A 449 30.76 -4.39 -3.04
CA GLN A 449 31.83 -3.50 -2.54
C GLN A 449 33.14 -3.58 -3.34
N LYS A 450 33.32 -4.64 -4.14
CA LYS A 450 34.45 -4.76 -5.07
C LYS A 450 34.25 -3.97 -6.36
N GLY A 451 33.20 -3.14 -6.46
CA GLY A 451 32.86 -2.35 -7.64
C GLY A 451 32.44 -3.21 -8.82
N LYS A 452 31.69 -4.29 -8.58
CA LYS A 452 31.18 -5.17 -9.64
C LYS A 452 29.66 -5.14 -9.67
N LEU A 453 29.07 -4.84 -10.83
CA LEU A 453 27.64 -5.04 -11.07
C LEU A 453 27.40 -6.48 -11.50
N LYS A 454 26.57 -7.19 -10.74
CA LYS A 454 26.23 -8.60 -10.95
C LYS A 454 24.74 -8.73 -11.22
N PHE A 455 24.40 -9.46 -12.27
CA PHE A 455 23.02 -9.68 -12.71
C PHE A 455 22.58 -11.08 -12.33
N PHE A 456 21.53 -11.20 -11.53
CA PHE A 456 20.98 -12.47 -11.05
C PHE A 456 19.56 -12.66 -11.59
N ASP A 457 19.33 -13.78 -12.29
CA ASP A 457 17.99 -14.14 -12.75
C ASP A 457 17.27 -14.91 -11.62
N LEU A 458 16.22 -14.30 -11.06
CA LEU A 458 15.44 -14.85 -9.95
C LEU A 458 14.28 -15.74 -10.41
#